data_AF-A0A8H9IJF2-F1
#
_entry.id   AF-A0A8H9IJF2-F1
#
_cell.length_a   1.000
_cell.length_b   1.000
_cell.length_c   1.000
_cell.angle_alpha   90.00
_cell.angle_beta   90.00
_cell.angle_gamma   90.00
#
_symmetry.space_group_name_H-M   'P 1'
#
loop_
_entity.id
_entity.type
_entity.pdbx_description
1 polymer ?
#
loop_
_entity_poly.entity_id
_entity_poly.type
_entity_poly.pdbx_seq_one_letter_code
_entity_poly.pdbx_strand_id
1 'polypeptide(L)'
;MKHFSDRLRHARLQRGFSQAELARLCNLSQSAISNYESGTRRDAREILDLAKALNISAQWLKNGLGTMELSSAHALTLQDSGEGPPIVSWPFSRFSVDEIVALPAKERDHLDQTIRHLLNGMKRK
;
A
#
# COMPACT_ATOMS: atom_id res chain seq x y z
N MET A 1 14.81 -11.82 -8.27
CA MET A 1 15.41 -10.76 -9.12
C MET A 1 16.32 -9.91 -8.25
N LYS A 2 17.59 -9.77 -8.60
CA LYS A 2 18.58 -9.07 -7.75
C LYS A 2 18.71 -7.60 -8.15
N HIS A 3 18.61 -7.26 -9.43
CA HIS A 3 18.87 -5.92 -9.92
C HIS A 3 17.59 -5.15 -10.29
N PHE A 4 17.68 -3.81 -10.24
CA PHE A 4 16.61 -2.89 -10.69
C PHE A 4 16.23 -3.15 -12.15
N SER A 5 17.23 -3.35 -13.01
CA SER A 5 17.05 -3.69 -14.43
C SER A 5 16.15 -4.92 -14.63
N ASP A 6 16.37 -5.98 -13.85
CA ASP A 6 15.59 -7.21 -13.90
C ASP A 6 14.13 -6.95 -13.51
N ARG A 7 13.92 -6.19 -12.43
CA ARG A 7 12.59 -5.85 -11.91
C ARG A 7 11.81 -4.97 -12.87
N LEU A 8 12.46 -3.97 -13.45
CA LEU A 8 11.86 -3.08 -14.44
C LEU A 8 11.43 -3.86 -15.68
N ARG A 9 12.33 -4.68 -16.24
CA ARG A 9 12.04 -5.51 -17.41
C ARG A 9 10.92 -6.50 -17.12
N HIS A 10 10.95 -7.15 -15.96
CA HIS A 10 9.92 -8.08 -15.54
C HIS A 10 8.55 -7.38 -15.47
N ALA A 11 8.46 -6.26 -14.76
CA ALA A 11 7.22 -5.51 -14.61
C ALA A 11 6.67 -5.02 -15.96
N ARG A 12 7.54 -4.50 -16.83
CA ARG A 12 7.15 -4.06 -18.17
C ARG A 12 6.53 -5.21 -18.98
N LEU A 13 7.17 -6.38 -18.96
CA LEU A 13 6.67 -7.56 -19.69
C LEU A 13 5.36 -8.09 -19.10
N GLN A 14 5.20 -8.08 -17.76
CA GLN A 14 3.94 -8.45 -17.11
C GLN A 14 2.79 -7.52 -17.50
N ARG A 15 3.06 -6.24 -17.75
CA ARG A 15 2.07 -5.26 -18.23
C ARG A 15 1.87 -5.28 -19.74
N GLY A 16 2.60 -6.12 -20.47
CA GLY A 16 2.48 -6.25 -21.93
C GLY A 16 3.02 -5.04 -22.71
N PHE A 17 3.83 -4.18 -22.09
CA PHE A 17 4.36 -2.99 -22.75
C PHE A 17 5.68 -3.27 -23.48
N SER A 18 5.85 -2.67 -24.66
CA SER A 18 7.16 -2.47 -25.29
C SER A 18 7.97 -1.40 -24.56
N GLN A 19 9.27 -1.32 -24.82
CA GLN A 19 10.11 -0.26 -24.26
C GLN A 19 9.67 1.13 -24.71
N ALA A 20 9.22 1.26 -25.96
CA ALA A 20 8.73 2.53 -26.52
C ALA A 20 7.40 2.96 -25.88
N GLU A 21 6.49 2.02 -25.62
CA GLU A 21 5.23 2.31 -24.93
C GLU A 21 5.45 2.76 -23.49
N LEU A 22 6.30 2.04 -22.74
CA LEU A 22 6.65 2.45 -21.38
C LEU A 22 7.33 3.83 -21.37
N ALA A 23 8.24 4.09 -22.31
CA ALA A 23 8.89 5.38 -22.44
C ALA A 23 7.86 6.51 -22.65
N ARG A 24 6.89 6.30 -23.54
CA ARG A 24 5.80 7.25 -23.77
C ARG A 24 4.96 7.50 -22.52
N LEU A 25 4.62 6.45 -21.77
CA LEU A 25 3.84 6.57 -20.53
C LEU A 25 4.57 7.35 -19.44
N CYS A 26 5.90 7.24 -19.38
CA CYS A 26 6.73 7.94 -18.39
C CYS A 26 7.29 9.29 -18.89
N ASN A 27 6.91 9.74 -20.08
CA ASN A 27 7.49 10.92 -20.74
C ASN A 27 9.04 10.86 -20.85
N LEU A 28 9.55 9.68 -21.18
CA LEU A 28 10.97 9.38 -21.36
C LEU A 28 11.27 8.98 -22.81
N SER A 29 12.56 8.93 -23.17
CA SER A 29 12.99 8.34 -24.43
C SER A 29 13.08 6.82 -24.33
N GLN A 30 12.85 6.11 -25.44
CA GLN A 30 13.02 4.65 -25.50
C GLN A 30 14.46 4.24 -25.11
N SER A 31 15.46 5.01 -25.52
CA SER A 31 16.86 4.80 -25.13
C SER A 31 17.08 4.89 -23.61
N ALA A 32 16.34 5.75 -22.91
CA ALA A 32 16.41 5.82 -21.44
C ALA A 32 15.92 4.52 -20.81
N ILE A 33 14.77 3.99 -21.25
CA ILE A 33 14.25 2.70 -20.79
C ILE A 33 15.23 1.57 -21.10
N SER A 34 15.81 1.54 -22.31
CA SER A 34 16.82 0.55 -22.69
C SER A 34 18.04 0.61 -21.78
N ASN A 35 18.55 1.80 -21.45
CA ASN A 35 19.70 1.99 -20.55
C ASN A 35 19.42 1.56 -19.10
N TYR A 36 18.16 1.66 -18.67
CA TYR A 36 17.71 1.15 -17.37
C TYR A 36 17.64 -0.38 -17.36
N GLU A 37 17.09 -0.99 -18.41
CA GLU A 37 16.98 -2.45 -18.52
C GLU A 37 18.32 -3.15 -18.80
N SER A 38 19.29 -2.47 -19.41
CA SER A 38 20.65 -2.97 -19.61
C SER A 38 21.52 -2.91 -18.33
N GLY A 39 21.05 -2.24 -17.28
CA GLY A 39 21.81 -2.04 -16.04
C GLY A 39 22.93 -1.00 -16.14
N THR A 40 23.01 -0.26 -17.26
CA THR A 40 23.98 0.83 -17.46
C THR A 40 23.70 2.00 -16.50
N ARG A 41 22.42 2.22 -16.15
CA ARG A 41 22.02 3.14 -15.08
C ARG A 41 21.37 2.38 -13.93
N ARG A 42 21.94 2.52 -12.72
CA ARG A 42 21.50 1.81 -11.51
C ARG A 42 20.44 2.58 -10.70
N ASP A 43 20.42 3.90 -10.84
CA ASP A 43 19.46 4.78 -10.20
C ASP A 43 18.62 5.52 -11.26
N ALA A 44 17.35 5.13 -11.40
CA ALA A 44 16.40 5.90 -12.17
C ALA A 44 15.90 7.08 -11.33
N ARG A 45 16.10 8.31 -11.82
CA ARG A 45 15.54 9.50 -11.17
C ARG A 45 14.01 9.51 -11.27
N GLU A 46 13.50 8.93 -12.34
CA GLU A 46 12.08 8.88 -12.71
C GLU A 46 11.40 7.62 -12.17
N ILE A 47 11.89 7.07 -11.05
CA ILE A 47 11.38 5.81 -10.48
C ILE A 47 9.91 5.88 -10.08
N LEU A 48 9.46 7.05 -9.64
CA LEU A 48 8.05 7.28 -9.29
C LEU A 48 7.17 7.24 -10.55
N ASP A 49 7.64 7.81 -11.66
CA ASP A 49 6.89 7.83 -12.92
C ASP A 49 6.85 6.44 -13.56
N LEU A 50 7.95 5.69 -13.48
CA LEU A 50 8.00 4.28 -13.87
C LEU A 50 7.04 3.43 -13.04
N ALA A 51 7.05 3.60 -11.71
CA ALA A 51 6.17 2.86 -10.81
C ALA A 51 4.69 3.16 -11.05
N LYS A 52 4.35 4.44 -11.29
CA LYS A 52 2.98 4.87 -11.63
C LYS A 52 2.52 4.29 -12.96
N ALA A 53 3.34 4.42 -14.02
CA ALA A 53 3.00 3.90 -15.35
C ALA A 53 2.81 2.38 -15.36
N LEU A 54 3.58 1.67 -14.54
CA LEU A 54 3.48 0.21 -14.39
C LEU A 54 2.48 -0.22 -13.32
N ASN A 55 1.86 0.71 -12.58
CA ASN A 55 0.97 0.44 -11.45
C ASN A 55 1.59 -0.55 -10.44
N ILE A 56 2.81 -0.29 -9.99
CA ILE A 56 3.56 -1.13 -9.05
C ILE A 56 4.14 -0.31 -7.89
N SER A 57 4.59 -0.99 -6.84
CA SER A 57 5.32 -0.37 -5.74
C SER A 57 6.67 0.19 -6.19
N ALA A 58 6.89 1.49 -5.97
CA ALA A 58 8.17 2.14 -6.22
C ALA A 58 9.29 1.56 -5.34
N GLN A 59 8.98 1.15 -4.11
CA GLN A 59 9.93 0.55 -3.18
C GLN A 59 10.35 -0.85 -3.64
N TRP A 60 9.40 -1.63 -4.17
CA TRP A 60 9.73 -2.91 -4.80
C TRP A 60 10.57 -2.70 -6.06
N LEU A 61 10.21 -1.74 -6.92
CA LEU A 61 10.96 -1.45 -8.13
C LEU A 61 12.41 -1.04 -7.78
N LYS A 62 12.60 -0.12 -6.83
CA LYS A 62 13.91 0.40 -6.43
C LYS A 62 14.78 -0.62 -5.72
N ASN A 63 14.25 -1.24 -4.67
CA ASN A 63 15.04 -2.01 -3.71
C ASN A 63 14.71 -3.51 -3.73
N GLY A 64 13.64 -3.92 -4.40
CA GLY A 64 13.14 -5.29 -4.33
C GLY A 64 12.46 -5.65 -3.01
N LEU A 65 12.09 -4.64 -2.20
CA LEU A 65 11.45 -4.84 -0.90
C LEU A 65 9.92 -4.86 -1.05
N GLY A 66 9.25 -5.78 -0.35
CA GLY A 66 7.79 -5.90 -0.37
C GLY A 66 7.24 -6.61 -1.61
N THR A 67 5.97 -6.33 -1.95
CA THR A 67 5.28 -6.90 -3.11
C THR A 67 5.35 -5.97 -4.32
N MET A 68 5.39 -6.55 -5.53
CA MET A 68 5.35 -5.79 -6.79
C MET A 68 4.02 -5.07 -6.97
N GLU A 69 2.92 -5.80 -6.82
CA GLU A 69 1.60 -5.24 -6.98
C GLU A 69 1.30 -4.22 -5.86
N LEU A 70 0.76 -3.08 -6.28
CA LEU A 70 0.01 -2.21 -5.39
C LEU A 70 -1.25 -2.99 -5.01
N SER A 71 -1.19 -3.70 -3.89
CA SER A 71 -2.33 -4.43 -3.35
C SER A 71 -3.57 -3.54 -3.43
N SER A 72 -4.56 -3.93 -4.22
CA SER A 72 -5.83 -3.20 -4.29
C SER A 72 -6.60 -3.28 -2.96
N ALA A 73 -6.19 -4.16 -2.03
CA ALA A 73 -6.65 -4.12 -0.65
C ALA A 73 -6.11 -2.89 0.12
N HIS A 74 -5.12 -2.17 -0.41
CA HIS A 74 -4.56 -0.97 0.20
C HIS A 74 -5.24 0.33 -0.28
N ALA A 75 -6.02 0.32 -1.37
CA ALA A 75 -6.78 1.50 -1.81
C ALA A 75 -7.97 1.83 -0.88
N LEU A 76 -8.34 0.90 0.01
CA LEU A 76 -9.30 1.11 1.11
C LEU A 76 -8.64 1.14 2.49
N THR A 77 -7.31 1.04 2.55
CA THR A 77 -6.58 0.97 3.82
C THR A 77 -5.48 2.03 3.81
N LEU A 78 -5.83 3.24 4.26
CA LEU A 78 -4.83 4.22 4.70
C LEU A 78 -4.12 3.64 5.94
N GLN A 79 -3.13 2.77 5.75
CA GLN A 79 -2.18 2.43 6.82
C GLN A 79 -0.93 1.74 6.25
N ASP A 80 0.15 2.50 6.08
CA ASP A 80 1.49 1.97 6.31
C ASP A 80 2.03 2.59 7.61
N SER A 81 2.71 1.77 8.39
CA SER A 81 2.65 1.77 9.85
C SER A 81 3.73 2.61 10.53
N GLY A 82 3.37 3.20 11.66
CA GLY A 82 4.29 3.67 12.68
C GLY A 82 3.51 4.03 13.95
N GLU A 83 3.32 3.05 14.83
CA GLU A 83 2.74 3.21 16.18
C GLU A 83 1.28 3.69 16.24
N GLY A 84 0.34 2.79 15.98
CA GLY A 84 -1.05 2.98 16.38
C GLY A 84 -1.81 1.66 16.34
N PRO A 85 -2.82 1.45 17.23
CA PRO A 85 -3.70 0.30 17.10
C PRO A 85 -4.33 0.28 15.68
N PRO A 86 -4.57 -0.91 15.11
CA PRO A 86 -5.08 -1.04 13.75
C PRO A 86 -6.34 -0.18 13.57
N ILE A 87 -6.46 0.53 12.44
CA ILE A 87 -7.71 1.23 12.12
C ILE A 87 -8.76 0.15 11.86
N VAL A 88 -9.51 -0.17 12.91
CA VAL A 88 -10.66 -1.04 12.85
C VAL A 88 -11.80 -0.26 12.18
N SER A 89 -12.43 -0.85 11.18
CA SER A 89 -13.71 -0.33 10.68
C SER A 89 -14.72 -0.42 11.83
N TRP A 90 -15.19 0.72 12.30
CA TRP A 90 -16.12 0.82 13.42
C TRP A 90 -17.33 -0.11 13.18
N PRO A 91 -17.51 -1.19 13.97
CA PRO A 91 -18.45 -2.26 13.64
C PRO A 91 -19.90 -1.95 14.04
N PHE A 92 -20.14 -0.83 14.72
CA PHE A 92 -21.45 -0.47 15.24
C PHE A 92 -22.09 0.61 14.36
N SER A 93 -23.28 0.33 13.83
CA SER A 93 -24.05 1.32 13.06
C SER A 93 -25.07 2.09 13.91
N ARG A 94 -25.22 1.72 15.18
CA ARG A 94 -26.22 2.29 16.10
C ARG A 94 -25.74 3.54 16.82
N PHE A 95 -24.44 3.78 16.83
CA PHE A 95 -23.78 4.96 17.37
C PHE A 95 -22.41 5.10 16.68
N SER A 96 -21.91 6.32 16.61
CA SER A 96 -20.68 6.73 15.93
C SER A 96 -19.50 6.84 16.89
N VAL A 97 -18.29 6.89 16.33
CA VAL A 97 -17.06 7.12 17.11
C VAL A 97 -17.10 8.48 17.79
N ASP A 98 -17.56 9.52 17.08
CA ASP A 98 -17.65 10.89 17.60
C ASP A 98 -18.55 10.98 18.85
N GLU A 99 -19.69 10.26 18.84
CA GLU A 99 -20.58 10.20 19.99
C GLU A 99 -19.89 9.61 21.23
N ILE A 100 -19.05 8.57 21.07
CA ILE A 100 -18.31 7.97 22.18
C ILE A 100 -17.22 8.89 22.68
N VAL A 101 -16.48 9.53 21.77
CA VAL A 101 -15.38 10.43 22.13
C VAL A 101 -15.90 11.65 22.91
N ALA A 102 -17.13 12.09 22.62
CA ALA A 102 -17.78 13.18 23.34
C ALA A 102 -18.23 12.83 24.78
N LEU A 103 -18.25 11.54 25.17
CA LEU A 103 -18.71 11.12 26.50
C LEU A 103 -17.71 11.42 27.63
N PRO A 104 -18.19 11.74 28.85
CA PRO A 104 -17.36 11.80 30.05
C PRO A 104 -16.60 10.49 30.29
N ALA A 105 -15.39 10.58 30.85
CA ALA A 105 -14.53 9.42 31.09
C ALA A 105 -15.25 8.29 31.86
N LYS A 106 -16.02 8.65 32.89
CA LYS A 106 -16.79 7.70 33.70
C LYS A 106 -17.82 6.91 32.89
N GLU A 107 -18.42 7.53 31.88
CA GLU A 107 -19.43 6.89 31.01
C GLU A 107 -18.77 5.97 29.99
N ARG A 108 -17.60 6.38 29.45
CA ARG A 108 -16.79 5.52 28.59
C ARG A 108 -16.31 4.26 29.32
N ASP A 109 -15.89 4.40 30.58
CA ASP A 109 -15.47 3.26 31.40
C ASP A 109 -16.61 2.27 31.65
N HIS A 110 -17.83 2.78 31.88
CA HIS A 110 -19.00 1.94 32.07
C HIS A 110 -19.38 1.16 30.80
N LEU A 111 -19.26 1.81 29.63
CA LEU A 111 -19.50 1.20 28.34
C LEU A 111 -18.47 0.08 28.05
N ASP A 112 -17.18 0.35 28.29
CA ASP A 112 -16.11 -0.64 28.11
C ASP A 112 -16.32 -1.89 28.98
N GLN A 113 -16.63 -1.69 30.27
CA GLN A 113 -16.90 -2.80 31.19
C GLN A 113 -18.07 -3.67 30.73
N THR A 114 -19.14 -3.03 30.25
CA THR A 114 -20.34 -3.72 29.78
C THR A 114 -20.06 -4.52 28.52
N ILE A 115 -19.42 -3.91 27.51
CA ILE A 115 -19.04 -4.60 26.26
C ILE A 115 -18.12 -5.79 26.58
N ARG A 116 -17.15 -5.60 27.46
CA ARG A 116 -16.22 -6.66 27.87
C ARG A 116 -16.93 -7.82 28.55
N HIS A 117 -17.93 -7.54 29.40
CA HIS A 117 -18.73 -8.57 30.04
C HIS A 117 -19.55 -9.39 29.02
N LEU A 118 -20.20 -8.71 28.07
CA LEU A 118 -20.97 -9.35 27.00
C LEU A 118 -20.08 -10.24 26.11
N LEU A 119 -18.92 -9.73 25.69
CA LEU A 119 -17.96 -10.49 24.88
C LEU A 119 -17.47 -11.75 25.60
N ASN A 120 -17.22 -11.66 26.91
CA ASN A 120 -16.82 -12.83 27.72
C ASN A 120 -17.96 -13.85 27.86
N GLY A 121 -19.21 -13.40 27.96
CA GLY A 121 -20.37 -14.28 27.95
C GLY A 121 -20.55 -15.02 26.62
N MET A 122 -20.28 -14.37 25.50
CA MET A 122 -20.38 -14.95 24.16
C MET A 122 -19.28 -15.98 23.87
N LYS A 123 -18.07 -15.81 24.43
CA LYS A 123 -16.93 -16.73 24.23
C LYS A 123 -17.01 -18.03 25.05
N ARG A 124 -17.95 -18.12 25.99
CA ARG A 124 -18.12 -19.29 26.89
C ARG A 124 -19.19 -20.28 26.41
N LYS A 125 -19.64 -20.19 25.17
CA LYS A 125 -20.56 -21.12 24.50
C LYS A 125 -19.85 -21.80 23.33
#